data_AF-A0A0Q9NWX5-F1
#
_entry.id   AF-A0A0Q9NWX5-F1
#
_cell.length_a   1.000
_cell.length_b   1.000
_cell.length_c   1.000
_cell.angle_alpha   90.00
_cell.angle_beta   90.00
_cell.angle_gamma   90.00
#
_symmetry.space_group_name_H-M   'P 1'
#
loop_
_entity.id
_entity.type
_entity.pdbx_description
1 polymer ?
#
loop_
_entity_poly.entity_id
_entity_poly.type
_entity_poly.pdbx_seq_one_letter_code
_entity_poly.pdbx_strand_id
1 'polypeptide(L)'
;MTDLTGTIASLTEKAAAAVVTSRGLTHEDGESALAALGWAQGAAITHEDAFRAFTRALIDELGVPDLLAAKIELLAEYKLDYPQDYAPDDVARMQAELTRLRSLQQMLAGPAD
;
A
#
# COMPACT_ATOMS: atom_id res chain seq x y z
N MET A 1 -4.48 -13.41 -22.09
CA MET A 1 -4.24 -13.93 -20.73
C MET A 1 -3.13 -13.10 -20.13
N THR A 2 -3.39 -12.38 -19.05
CA THR A 2 -2.36 -11.62 -18.33
C THR A 2 -1.42 -12.59 -17.65
N ASP A 3 -0.12 -12.47 -17.87
CA ASP A 3 0.88 -13.25 -17.14
C ASP A 3 0.97 -12.73 -15.70
N LEU A 4 0.23 -13.39 -14.82
CA LEU A 4 0.16 -13.04 -13.41
C LEU A 4 1.53 -13.18 -12.75
N THR A 5 2.33 -14.17 -13.16
CA THR A 5 3.64 -14.46 -12.60
C THR A 5 4.62 -13.34 -12.94
N GLY A 6 4.66 -12.91 -14.21
CA GLY A 6 5.48 -11.76 -14.62
C GLY A 6 5.07 -10.45 -13.94
N THR A 7 3.76 -10.27 -13.71
CA THR A 7 3.23 -9.09 -13.00
C THR A 7 3.69 -9.07 -11.55
N ILE A 8 3.57 -10.20 -10.83
CA ILE A 8 4.00 -10.31 -9.43
C ILE A 8 5.51 -10.09 -9.33
N ALA A 9 6.31 -10.72 -10.21
CA ALA A 9 7.76 -10.55 -10.22
C ALA A 9 8.16 -9.08 -10.42
N SER A 10 7.51 -8.37 -11.35
CA SER A 10 7.75 -6.96 -11.59
C SER A 10 7.41 -6.10 -10.37
N LEU A 11 6.27 -6.35 -9.71
CA LEU A 11 5.86 -5.62 -8.51
C LEU A 11 6.83 -5.86 -7.35
N THR A 12 7.24 -7.11 -7.12
CA THR A 12 8.21 -7.43 -6.07
C THR A 12 9.55 -6.78 -6.32
N GLU A 13 9.99 -6.71 -7.58
CA GLU A 13 11.26 -6.10 -7.94
C GLU A 13 11.24 -4.59 -7.71
N LYS A 14 10.17 -3.91 -8.13
CA LYS A 14 10.01 -2.47 -7.91
C LYS A 14 9.91 -2.11 -6.43
N ALA A 15 9.15 -2.89 -5.66
CA ALA A 15 9.04 -2.68 -4.22
C ALA A 15 10.40 -2.85 -3.52
N ALA A 16 11.18 -3.87 -3.90
CA ALA A 16 12.53 -4.06 -3.38
C ALA A 16 13.45 -2.90 -3.78
N ALA A 17 13.39 -2.45 -5.03
CA ALA A 17 14.19 -1.32 -5.53
C ALA A 17 13.90 -0.02 -4.77
N ALA A 18 12.64 0.24 -4.43
CA ALA A 18 12.25 1.38 -3.62
C ALA A 18 12.86 1.31 -2.21
N VAL A 19 12.90 0.12 -1.59
CA VAL A 19 13.54 -0.06 -0.27
C VAL A 19 15.06 0.09 -0.35
N VAL A 20 15.70 -0.54 -1.33
CA VAL A 20 17.15 -0.45 -1.56
C VAL A 20 17.56 1.00 -1.75
N THR A 21 16.83 1.73 -2.59
CA THR A 21 17.10 3.15 -2.89
C THR A 21 16.85 4.04 -1.67
N SER A 22 15.70 3.92 -1.01
CA SER A 22 15.33 4.78 0.12
C SER A 22 16.25 4.59 1.33
N ARG A 23 16.81 3.40 1.50
CA ARG A 23 17.74 3.08 2.59
C ARG A 23 19.21 3.18 2.21
N GLY A 24 19.53 3.58 0.97
CA GLY A 24 20.90 3.71 0.49
C GLY A 24 21.69 2.40 0.54
N LEU A 25 21.02 1.26 0.34
CA LEU A 25 21.67 -0.05 0.35
C LEU A 25 22.49 -0.24 -0.93
N THR A 26 23.67 -0.82 -0.79
CA THR A 26 24.53 -1.17 -1.91
C THR A 26 24.01 -2.44 -2.59
N HIS A 27 23.99 -2.46 -3.91
CA HIS A 27 23.78 -3.66 -4.72
C HIS A 27 24.88 -3.78 -5.77
N GLU A 28 25.19 -4.99 -6.21
CA GLU A 28 26.19 -5.23 -7.25
C GLU A 28 25.61 -4.98 -8.66
N ASP A 29 26.49 -4.73 -9.64
CA ASP A 29 26.08 -4.56 -11.03
C ASP A 29 25.45 -5.85 -11.57
N GLY A 30 24.19 -5.76 -12.01
CA GLY A 30 23.42 -6.90 -12.51
C GLY A 30 22.72 -7.72 -11.42
N GLU A 31 22.85 -7.34 -10.16
CA GLU A 31 22.07 -7.91 -9.05
C GLU A 31 20.63 -7.39 -9.07
N SER A 32 19.65 -8.25 -8.76
CA SER A 32 18.28 -7.81 -8.56
C SER A 32 18.12 -7.07 -7.23
N ALA A 33 17.26 -6.07 -7.17
CA ALA A 33 16.98 -5.33 -5.96
C ALA A 33 16.41 -6.23 -4.86
N LEU A 34 15.67 -7.29 -5.23
CA LEU A 34 15.18 -8.27 -4.26
C LEU A 34 16.32 -9.08 -3.63
N ALA A 35 17.33 -9.46 -4.41
CA ALA A 35 18.51 -10.15 -3.89
C ALA A 35 19.34 -9.22 -2.97
N ALA A 36 19.58 -7.99 -3.41
CA ALA A 36 20.30 -6.99 -2.63
C ALA A 36 19.61 -6.70 -1.28
N LEU A 37 18.27 -6.56 -1.30
CA LEU A 37 17.48 -6.41 -0.08
C LEU A 37 17.59 -7.65 0.83
N GLY A 38 17.67 -8.86 0.25
CA GLY A 38 17.89 -10.10 0.99
C GLY A 38 19.23 -10.13 1.71
N TRP A 39 20.32 -9.77 1.03
CA TRP A 39 21.66 -9.74 1.61
C TRP A 39 21.85 -8.65 2.67
N ALA A 40 21.16 -7.53 2.53
CA ALA A 40 21.21 -6.46 3.51
C ALA A 40 20.64 -6.89 4.88
N GLN A 41 19.84 -7.96 4.94
CA GLN A 41 19.24 -8.43 6.19
C GLN A 41 20.29 -9.06 7.11
N GLY A 42 20.34 -8.58 8.35
CA GLY A 42 21.34 -8.98 9.34
C GLY A 42 22.70 -8.29 9.19
N ALA A 43 22.99 -7.72 8.02
CA ALA A 43 24.22 -6.97 7.76
C ALA A 43 24.05 -5.46 7.94
N ALA A 44 22.97 -4.89 7.37
CA ALA A 44 22.70 -3.45 7.36
C ALA A 44 21.32 -3.10 7.96
N ILE A 45 20.34 -4.00 7.85
CA ILE A 45 18.99 -3.83 8.39
C ILE A 45 18.53 -5.10 9.09
N THR A 46 17.65 -4.98 10.09
CA THR A 46 17.05 -6.17 10.70
C THR A 46 16.08 -6.85 9.73
N HIS A 47 15.85 -8.15 9.91
CA HIS A 47 14.85 -8.88 9.10
C HIS A 47 13.45 -8.26 9.23
N GLU A 48 13.06 -7.87 10.45
CA GLU A 48 11.76 -7.26 10.70
C GLU A 48 11.62 -5.91 10.00
N ASP A 49 12.64 -5.04 10.07
CA ASP A 49 12.62 -3.74 9.39
C ASP A 49 12.59 -3.91 7.87
N ALA A 50 13.37 -4.86 7.33
CA ALA A 50 13.38 -5.18 5.91
C ALA A 50 11.99 -5.63 5.44
N PHE A 51 11.37 -6.54 6.19
CA PHE A 51 10.04 -7.07 5.88
C PHE A 51 8.97 -5.97 5.95
N ARG A 52 8.99 -5.12 6.98
CA ARG A 52 8.06 -3.99 7.13
C ARG A 52 8.22 -2.98 5.99
N ALA A 53 9.45 -2.59 5.67
CA ALA A 53 9.74 -1.64 4.58
C ALA A 53 9.30 -2.21 3.22
N PHE A 54 9.60 -3.48 2.95
CA PHE A 54 9.21 -4.14 1.71
C PHE A 54 7.69 -4.26 1.56
N THR A 55 7.01 -4.69 2.62
CA THR A 55 5.53 -4.77 2.63
C THR A 55 4.91 -3.40 2.42
N ARG A 56 5.49 -2.36 3.01
CA ARG A 56 5.03 -0.99 2.80
C ARG A 56 5.20 -0.56 1.33
N ALA A 57 6.38 -0.79 0.77
CA ALA A 57 6.65 -0.47 -0.63
C ALA A 57 5.72 -1.22 -1.60
N LEU A 58 5.34 -2.46 -1.29
CA LEU A 58 4.34 -3.20 -2.07
C LEU A 58 2.96 -2.56 -2.01
N ILE A 59 2.52 -2.12 -0.83
CA ILE A 59 1.24 -1.42 -0.64
C ILE A 59 1.22 -0.13 -1.45
N ASP A 60 2.33 0.62 -1.43
CA ASP A 60 2.47 1.87 -2.15
C ASP A 60 2.55 1.66 -3.68
N GLU A 61 3.32 0.67 -4.17
CA GLU A 61 3.40 0.34 -5.61
C GLU A 61 2.05 -0.15 -6.18
N LEU A 62 1.24 -0.81 -5.34
CA LEU A 62 -0.12 -1.19 -5.71
C LEU A 62 -1.12 -0.02 -5.69
N GLY A 63 -0.71 1.17 -5.26
CA GLY A 63 -1.57 2.37 -5.20
C GLY A 63 -2.73 2.23 -4.21
N VAL A 64 -2.61 1.36 -3.20
CA VAL A 64 -3.68 1.10 -2.23
C VAL A 64 -4.11 2.37 -1.47
N PRO A 65 -3.20 3.26 -1.02
CA PRO A 65 -3.59 4.50 -0.36
C PRO A 65 -4.42 5.43 -1.25
N ASP A 66 -4.03 5.57 -2.53
CA ASP A 66 -4.71 6.42 -3.49
C ASP A 66 -6.11 5.88 -3.82
N LEU A 67 -6.22 4.56 -4.01
CA LEU A 67 -7.51 3.90 -4.23
C LEU A 67 -8.45 4.08 -3.03
N LEU A 68 -7.90 4.02 -1.82
CA LEU A 68 -8.65 4.24 -0.59
C LEU A 68 -9.15 5.69 -0.50
N ALA A 69 -8.29 6.66 -0.79
CA ALA A 69 -8.64 8.08 -0.79
C ALA A 69 -9.75 8.37 -1.82
N ALA A 70 -9.59 7.89 -3.05
CA ALA A 70 -10.57 8.05 -4.12
C ALA A 70 -11.94 7.44 -3.76
N LYS A 71 -11.95 6.26 -3.10
CA LYS A 71 -13.21 5.63 -2.65
C LYS A 71 -13.88 6.42 -1.53
N ILE A 72 -13.10 6.97 -0.59
CA ILE A 72 -13.63 7.83 0.47
C ILE A 72 -14.25 9.09 -0.13
N GLU A 73 -13.55 9.76 -1.04
CA GLU A 73 -14.04 10.95 -1.73
C GLU A 73 -15.35 10.67 -2.46
N LEU A 74 -15.38 9.62 -3.29
CA LEU A 74 -16.57 9.19 -4.03
C LEU A 74 -17.77 8.91 -3.10
N LEU A 75 -17.56 8.22 -1.99
CA LEU A 75 -18.65 7.90 -1.05
C LEU A 75 -19.10 9.10 -0.22
N ALA A 76 -18.20 10.02 0.09
CA ALA A 76 -18.50 11.22 0.86
C ALA A 76 -19.29 12.24 0.01
N GLU A 77 -18.86 12.48 -1.22
CA GLU A 77 -19.44 13.49 -2.11
C GLU A 77 -20.80 13.05 -2.68
N TYR A 78 -20.92 11.82 -3.18
CA TYR A 78 -22.06 11.48 -4.03
C TYR A 78 -23.36 11.15 -3.29
N LYS A 79 -23.30 10.86 -1.99
CA LYS A 79 -24.44 10.24 -1.26
C LYS A 79 -24.74 10.79 0.13
N LEU A 80 -23.86 11.62 0.70
CA LEU A 80 -24.11 12.26 2.00
C LEU A 80 -24.52 13.73 1.90
N ASP A 81 -24.39 14.35 0.74
CA ASP A 81 -24.90 15.70 0.49
C ASP A 81 -26.42 15.72 0.30
N TYR A 82 -27.00 14.61 -0.19
CA TYR A 82 -28.44 14.44 -0.38
C TYR A 82 -28.93 13.10 0.16
N PRO A 83 -28.79 12.83 1.48
CA PRO A 83 -29.16 11.55 2.08
C PRO A 83 -30.65 11.22 1.93
N GLN A 84 -31.51 12.23 1.76
CA GLN A 84 -32.93 12.08 1.50
C GLN A 84 -33.27 11.43 0.16
N ASP A 85 -32.33 11.43 -0.80
CA ASP A 85 -32.52 10.84 -2.12
C ASP A 85 -32.25 9.32 -2.13
N TYR A 86 -31.82 8.77 -0.98
CA TYR A 86 -31.43 7.37 -0.84
C TYR A 86 -32.24 6.67 0.26
N ALA A 87 -32.35 5.34 0.16
CA ALA A 87 -32.96 4.55 1.21
C ALA A 87 -32.13 4.68 2.51
N PRO A 88 -32.77 4.81 3.69
CA PRO A 88 -32.05 4.95 4.97
C PRO A 88 -31.02 3.84 5.22
N ASP A 89 -31.34 2.60 4.82
CA ASP A 89 -30.45 1.45 4.95
C ASP A 89 -29.19 1.58 4.09
N ASP A 90 -29.32 2.15 2.89
CA ASP A 90 -28.18 2.39 2.01
C ASP A 90 -27.28 3.47 2.61
N VAL A 91 -27.88 4.55 3.15
CA VAL A 91 -27.15 5.62 3.86
C VAL A 91 -26.36 5.05 5.04
N ALA A 92 -26.99 4.20 5.86
CA ALA A 92 -26.34 3.56 6.99
C ALA A 92 -25.17 2.66 6.56
N ARG A 93 -25.32 1.87 5.48
CA ARG A 93 -24.25 1.03 4.92
C ARG A 93 -23.06 1.86 4.46
N MET A 94 -23.30 3.01 3.84
CA MET A 94 -22.24 3.89 3.35
C MET A 94 -21.47 4.57 4.47
N GLN A 95 -22.17 4.99 5.53
CA GLN A 95 -21.52 5.54 6.73
C GLN A 95 -20.64 4.49 7.42
N ALA A 96 -21.11 3.23 7.51
CA ALA A 96 -20.32 2.12 8.03
C ALA A 96 -19.08 1.86 7.17
N GLU A 97 -19.22 1.87 5.84
CA GLU A 97 -18.10 1.69 4.92
C GLU A 97 -17.09 2.85 5.00
N LEU A 98 -17.54 4.10 5.07
CA LEU A 98 -16.64 5.25 5.27
C LEU A 98 -15.86 5.15 6.58
N THR A 99 -16.51 4.68 7.65
CA THR A 99 -15.85 4.45 8.94
C THR A 99 -14.75 3.40 8.81
N ARG A 100 -15.06 2.27 8.16
CA ARG A 100 -14.10 1.20 7.89
C ARG A 100 -12.92 1.70 7.04
N LEU A 101 -13.19 2.44 5.96
CA LEU A 101 -12.15 2.94 5.05
C LEU A 101 -11.24 3.96 5.76
N ARG A 102 -11.79 4.85 6.59
CA ARG A 102 -10.99 5.80 7.39
C ARG A 102 -10.12 5.09 8.43
N SER A 103 -10.63 4.07 9.11
CA SER A 103 -9.80 3.24 9.99
C SER A 103 -8.67 2.54 9.23
N LEU A 104 -8.96 2.00 8.05
CA LEU A 104 -7.94 1.39 7.20
C LEU A 104 -6.88 2.43 6.76
N GLN A 105 -7.30 3.65 6.44
CA GLN A 105 -6.39 4.75 6.09
C GLN A 105 -5.43 5.07 7.22
N GLN A 106 -5.94 5.16 8.44
CA GLN A 106 -5.13 5.42 9.64
C GLN A 106 -4.16 4.28 9.94
N MET A 107 -4.61 3.03 9.82
CA MET A 107 -3.74 1.86 9.97
C MET A 107 -2.62 1.85 8.94
N LEU A 108 -2.92 2.21 7.69
CA LEU A 108 -1.93 2.29 6.62
C LEU A 108 -1.01 3.50 6.78
N ALA A 109 -1.46 4.63 7.32
CA ALA A 109 -0.56 5.76 7.60
C ALA A 109 0.55 5.41 8.62
N GLY A 110 0.38 4.33 9.39
CA GLY A 110 1.28 3.94 10.47
C GLY A 110 1.14 4.86 11.69
N PRO A 111 1.79 4.54 12.82
CA PRO A 111 1.98 5.52 13.87
C PRO A 111 2.80 6.69 13.33
N ALA A 112 2.37 7.93 13.62
CA ALA A 112 3.26 9.08 13.48
C ALA A 112 4.40 8.88 14.48
N ASP A 113 5.64 8.82 13.99
CA ASP A 113 6.85 8.84 14.82
C ASP A 113 6.87 10.06 15.76
#